data_AF-A0A0A8HCU5-F1
#
_entry.id   AF-A0A0A8HCU5-F1
#
_cell.length_a   1.000
_cell.length_b   1.000
_cell.length_c   1.000
_cell.angle_alpha   90.00
_cell.angle_beta   90.00
_cell.angle_gamma   90.00
#
_symmetry.space_group_name_H-M   'P 1'
#
loop_
_entity.id
_entity.type
_entity.pdbx_description
1 polymer ?
#
loop_
_entity_poly.entity_id
_entity_poly.type
_entity_poly.pdbx_seq_one_letter_code
_entity_poly.pdbx_strand_id
1 'polypeptide(L)'
;MKFKVLETINAELFPQWDVLLDLHINSFLDIFSTHKQVNKNDITEIVEYSFLCDFLECSDYAEFFMIFNLYTKDYQGEFVKVFTKLFLNDLIDFYINDEKQNTLSAYTKDKDKNWKYFLDNYIIKECFYIDDFCIASWDIPSSWNKYNINAIITPKGTKYFKEILAPKFYNKYKDLEVEIDDKGNIIRWIGEINR
;
A
#
# COMPACT_ATOMS: atom_id res chain seq x y z
N MET A 1 -3.69 -26.13 0.06
CA MET A 1 -2.61 -25.56 -0.76
C MET A 1 -1.65 -24.81 0.15
N LYS A 2 -0.36 -24.77 -0.19
CA LYS A 2 0.65 -24.05 0.60
C LYS A 2 1.14 -22.85 -0.17
N PHE A 3 1.13 -21.69 0.48
CA PHE A 3 1.53 -20.42 -0.11
C PHE A 3 2.66 -19.83 0.70
N LYS A 4 3.76 -19.48 0.02
CA LYS A 4 4.87 -18.73 0.64
C LYS A 4 4.45 -17.28 0.82
N VAL A 5 4.85 -16.70 1.95
CA VAL A 5 4.70 -15.26 2.17
C VAL A 5 5.63 -14.47 1.25
N LEU A 6 6.89 -14.94 1.11
CA LEU A 6 7.91 -14.35 0.25
C LEU A 6 8.72 -15.46 -0.43
N GLU A 7 9.10 -15.24 -1.69
CA GLU A 7 10.03 -16.13 -2.40
C GLU A 7 11.47 -15.61 -2.39
N THR A 8 11.64 -14.29 -2.54
CA THR A 8 12.95 -13.63 -2.59
C THR A 8 12.89 -12.24 -1.96
N ILE A 9 14.05 -11.59 -1.82
CA ILE A 9 14.13 -10.20 -1.37
C ILE A 9 13.52 -9.26 -2.43
N ASN A 10 12.75 -8.27 -1.98
CA ASN A 10 11.99 -7.33 -2.83
C ASN A 10 10.84 -7.99 -3.62
N ALA A 11 10.44 -9.21 -3.30
CA ALA A 11 9.29 -9.84 -3.95
C ALA A 11 7.96 -9.30 -3.40
N GLU A 12 6.92 -9.36 -4.23
CA GLU A 12 5.55 -9.16 -3.79
C GLU A 12 5.18 -10.15 -2.67
N LEU A 13 4.28 -9.70 -1.79
CA LEU A 13 3.69 -10.56 -0.78
C LEU A 13 2.79 -11.59 -1.44
N PHE A 14 2.97 -12.86 -1.08
CA PHE A 14 2.24 -13.98 -1.68
C PHE A 14 2.27 -13.95 -3.21
N PRO A 15 3.37 -14.36 -3.87
CA PRO A 15 3.53 -14.30 -5.33
C PRO A 15 2.47 -15.03 -6.17
N GLN A 16 1.61 -15.83 -5.53
CA GLN A 16 0.43 -16.47 -6.11
C GLN A 16 -0.85 -15.77 -5.61
N TRP A 17 -0.85 -14.43 -5.59
CA TRP A 17 -1.94 -13.63 -5.04
C TRP A 17 -3.24 -13.79 -5.83
N ASP A 18 -3.13 -13.97 -7.15
CA ASP A 18 -4.24 -14.33 -8.04
C ASP A 18 -4.97 -15.61 -7.58
N VAL A 19 -4.23 -16.64 -7.19
CA VAL A 19 -4.81 -17.89 -6.65
C VAL A 19 -5.49 -17.65 -5.31
N LEU A 20 -4.96 -16.76 -4.47
CA LEU A 20 -5.57 -16.42 -3.18
C LEU A 20 -6.88 -15.63 -3.37
N LEU A 21 -6.94 -14.74 -4.37
CA LEU A 21 -8.17 -14.04 -4.76
C LEU A 21 -9.26 -15.02 -5.22
N ASP A 22 -8.89 -16.03 -6.01
CA ASP A 22 -9.81 -17.11 -6.44
C ASP A 22 -10.36 -17.93 -5.26
N LEU A 23 -9.66 -17.93 -4.13
CA LEU A 23 -10.09 -18.54 -2.86
C LEU A 23 -10.91 -17.59 -1.98
N HIS A 24 -11.39 -16.47 -2.53
CA HIS A 24 -12.16 -15.44 -1.83
C HIS A 24 -11.41 -14.75 -0.68
N ILE A 25 -10.08 -14.78 -0.68
CA ILE A 25 -9.27 -14.00 0.26
C ILE A 25 -9.10 -12.60 -0.32
N ASN A 26 -9.72 -11.61 0.33
CA ASN A 26 -9.73 -10.25 -0.18
C ASN A 26 -8.49 -9.44 0.23
N SER A 27 -7.85 -9.79 1.34
CA SER A 27 -6.65 -9.08 1.82
C SER A 27 -5.63 -10.02 2.45
N PHE A 28 -4.34 -9.83 2.13
CA PHE A 28 -3.26 -10.56 2.77
C PHE A 28 -3.20 -10.27 4.29
N LEU A 29 -3.73 -9.12 4.72
CA LEU A 29 -3.80 -8.78 6.15
C LEU A 29 -4.77 -9.68 6.89
N ASP A 30 -5.83 -10.16 6.24
CA ASP A 30 -6.74 -11.15 6.82
C ASP A 30 -5.98 -12.43 7.14
N ILE A 31 -5.10 -12.87 6.21
CA ILE A 31 -4.20 -14.00 6.42
C ILE A 31 -3.31 -13.72 7.64
N PHE A 32 -2.48 -12.65 7.60
CA PHE A 32 -1.54 -12.31 8.66
C PHE A 32 -2.19 -12.14 10.04
N SER A 33 -3.42 -11.63 10.10
CA SER A 33 -4.17 -11.44 11.35
C SER A 33 -4.43 -12.76 12.10
N THR A 34 -4.42 -13.89 11.40
CA THR A 34 -4.57 -15.22 12.00
C THR A 34 -3.30 -15.76 12.65
N HIS A 35 -2.13 -15.16 12.37
CA HIS A 35 -0.85 -15.60 12.91
C HIS A 35 -0.66 -15.09 14.36
N LYS A 36 -0.53 -15.99 15.33
CA LYS A 36 -0.48 -15.66 16.77
C LYS A 36 0.66 -14.71 17.18
N GLN A 37 1.77 -14.72 16.44
CA GLN A 37 2.91 -13.85 16.71
C GLN A 37 2.87 -12.51 15.95
N VAL A 38 1.91 -12.30 15.05
CA VAL A 38 1.72 -11.01 14.34
C VAL A 38 1.02 -10.04 15.29
N ASN A 39 1.62 -8.87 15.44
CA ASN A 39 1.08 -7.77 16.24
C ASN A 39 0.86 -6.52 15.39
N LYS A 40 0.32 -5.45 15.99
CA LYS A 40 -0.01 -4.21 15.28
C LYS A 40 1.17 -3.56 14.55
N ASN A 41 2.38 -3.65 15.11
CA ASN A 41 3.58 -3.13 14.44
C ASN A 41 3.94 -3.96 13.21
N ASP A 42 3.72 -5.27 13.27
CA ASP A 42 3.92 -6.16 12.13
C ASP A 42 2.92 -5.82 11.01
N ILE A 43 1.64 -5.63 11.34
CA ILE A 43 0.62 -5.17 10.37
C ILE A 43 1.03 -3.85 9.70
N THR A 44 1.49 -2.88 10.47
CA THR A 44 1.95 -1.59 9.93
C THR A 44 3.15 -1.76 9.00
N GLU A 45 4.11 -2.63 9.36
CA GLU A 45 5.29 -2.94 8.54
C GLU A 45 4.90 -3.71 7.26
N ILE A 46 3.94 -4.63 7.31
CA ILE A 46 3.42 -5.36 6.15
C ILE A 46 2.76 -4.39 5.17
N VAL A 47 1.93 -3.47 5.66
CA VAL A 47 1.31 -2.42 4.84
C VAL A 47 2.37 -1.50 4.22
N GLU A 48 3.37 -1.08 5.00
CA GLU A 48 4.48 -0.25 4.53
C GLU A 48 5.29 -0.95 3.43
N TYR A 49 5.58 -2.24 3.61
CA TYR A 49 6.28 -3.06 2.63
C TYR A 49 5.48 -3.19 1.34
N SER A 50 4.20 -3.57 1.43
CA SER A 50 3.31 -3.73 0.27
C SER A 50 3.25 -2.45 -0.56
N PHE A 51 2.99 -1.29 0.05
CA PHE A 51 2.90 -0.04 -0.69
C PHE A 51 4.18 0.34 -1.42
N LEU A 52 5.33 0.14 -0.78
CA LEU A 52 6.60 0.49 -1.41
C LEU A 52 7.01 -0.52 -2.48
N CYS A 53 6.59 -1.79 -2.39
CA CYS A 53 6.66 -2.72 -3.52
C CYS A 53 5.78 -2.21 -4.67
N ASP A 54 4.49 -1.96 -4.40
CA ASP A 54 3.53 -1.52 -5.42
C ASP A 54 4.02 -0.24 -6.12
N PHE A 55 4.47 0.78 -5.37
CA PHE A 55 4.95 2.03 -5.95
C PHE A 55 6.30 1.96 -6.67
N LEU A 56 7.07 0.89 -6.48
CA LEU A 56 8.30 0.66 -7.27
C LEU A 56 7.99 0.08 -8.64
N GLU A 57 6.91 -0.69 -8.74
CA GLU A 57 6.46 -1.34 -9.96
C GLU A 57 5.39 -0.50 -10.70
N CYS A 58 4.80 0.44 -9.97
CA CYS A 58 3.78 1.35 -10.47
C CYS A 58 4.28 2.20 -11.63
N SER A 59 3.61 2.05 -12.77
CA SER A 59 3.95 2.76 -14.00
C SER A 59 2.76 3.48 -14.63
N ASP A 60 1.54 3.15 -14.21
CA ASP A 60 0.32 3.58 -14.89
C ASP A 60 -0.72 4.24 -13.98
N TYR A 61 -1.71 4.86 -14.62
CA TYR A 61 -2.84 5.54 -14.00
C TYR A 61 -3.74 4.61 -13.16
N ALA A 62 -4.33 5.16 -12.09
CA ALA A 62 -5.32 4.50 -11.20
C ALA A 62 -4.80 3.33 -10.33
N GLU A 63 -3.51 3.05 -10.31
CA GLU A 63 -2.92 2.04 -9.42
C GLU A 63 -3.11 2.40 -7.93
N PHE A 64 -3.04 3.68 -7.59
CA PHE A 64 -3.36 4.14 -6.23
C PHE A 64 -4.79 3.80 -5.79
N PHE A 65 -5.76 3.82 -6.71
CA PHE A 65 -7.12 3.37 -6.39
C PHE A 65 -7.16 1.86 -6.14
N MET A 66 -6.45 1.05 -6.93
CA MET A 66 -6.43 -0.40 -6.73
C MET A 66 -5.89 -0.78 -5.35
N ILE A 67 -4.84 -0.10 -4.88
CA ILE A 67 -4.31 -0.27 -3.52
C ILE A 67 -5.38 0.03 -2.47
N PHE A 68 -6.18 1.08 -2.65
CA PHE A 68 -7.30 1.32 -1.74
C PHE A 68 -8.40 0.26 -1.89
N ASN A 69 -8.80 -0.09 -3.09
CA ASN A 69 -9.94 -0.98 -3.29
C ASN A 69 -9.67 -2.42 -2.84
N LEU A 70 -8.45 -2.93 -3.05
CA LEU A 70 -8.10 -4.31 -2.70
C LEU A 70 -7.94 -4.52 -1.19
N TYR A 71 -7.56 -3.50 -0.43
CA TYR A 71 -7.01 -3.76 0.91
C TYR A 71 -7.76 -3.12 2.10
N THR A 72 -8.80 -2.29 1.88
CA THR A 72 -9.00 -1.19 2.85
C THR A 72 -10.15 -1.23 3.82
N LYS A 73 -11.24 -1.99 3.67
CA LYS A 73 -12.40 -1.64 4.51
C LYS A 73 -12.12 -1.80 6.02
N ASP A 74 -11.46 -2.87 6.41
CA ASP A 74 -11.15 -3.15 7.83
C ASP A 74 -9.80 -2.56 8.30
N TYR A 75 -8.93 -2.15 7.36
CA TYR A 75 -7.56 -1.67 7.66
C TYR A 75 -7.30 -0.22 7.23
N GLN A 76 -8.31 0.54 6.80
CA GLN A 76 -8.17 1.91 6.30
C GLN A 76 -7.36 2.83 7.25
N GLY A 77 -7.57 2.68 8.56
CA GLY A 77 -6.85 3.46 9.56
C GLY A 77 -5.34 3.19 9.59
N GLU A 78 -4.92 1.94 9.39
CA GLU A 78 -3.52 1.51 9.29
C GLU A 78 -2.89 2.03 8.01
N PHE A 79 -3.65 2.01 6.91
CA PHE A 79 -3.23 2.52 5.60
C PHE A 79 -2.96 4.01 5.66
N VAL A 80 -3.91 4.79 6.21
CA VAL A 80 -3.76 6.24 6.40
C VAL A 80 -2.55 6.57 7.28
N LYS A 81 -2.30 5.80 8.36
CA LYS A 81 -1.12 6.00 9.22
C LYS A 81 0.18 5.77 8.46
N VAL A 82 0.26 4.69 7.68
CA VAL A 82 1.45 4.37 6.88
C VAL A 82 1.66 5.43 5.80
N PHE A 83 0.63 5.81 5.04
CA PHE A 83 0.75 6.88 4.05
C PHE A 83 1.19 8.21 4.65
N THR A 84 0.60 8.60 5.79
CA THR A 84 1.01 9.79 6.53
C THR A 84 2.50 9.72 6.86
N LYS A 85 2.96 8.60 7.42
CA LYS A 85 4.37 8.38 7.75
C LYS A 85 5.25 8.48 6.50
N LEU A 86 4.92 7.75 5.43
CA LEU A 86 5.72 7.70 4.20
C LEU A 86 5.81 9.08 3.54
N PHE A 87 4.68 9.77 3.39
CA PHE A 87 4.62 11.10 2.77
C PHE A 87 5.41 12.11 3.59
N LEU A 88 5.14 12.24 4.89
CA LEU A 88 5.80 13.24 5.74
C LEU A 88 7.32 13.03 5.82
N ASN A 89 7.80 11.78 5.72
CA ASN A 89 9.23 11.45 5.68
C ASN A 89 9.87 11.52 4.28
N ASP A 90 9.19 12.09 3.28
CA ASP A 90 9.66 12.22 1.88
C ASP A 90 9.97 10.87 1.21
N LEU A 91 9.31 9.78 1.63
CA LEU A 91 9.50 8.46 1.03
C LEU A 91 8.60 8.27 -0.19
N ILE A 92 7.42 8.89 -0.17
CA ILE A 92 6.50 8.95 -1.30
C ILE A 92 6.02 10.39 -1.51
N ASP A 93 5.44 10.64 -2.67
CA ASP A 93 4.69 11.85 -2.98
C ASP A 93 3.42 11.49 -3.77
N PHE A 94 2.54 12.46 -3.96
CA PHE A 94 1.33 12.31 -4.77
C PHE A 94 1.35 13.31 -5.91
N TYR A 95 0.80 12.95 -7.06
CA TYR A 95 0.73 13.84 -8.21
C TYR A 95 -0.64 13.78 -8.85
N ILE A 96 -1.03 14.90 -9.46
CA ILE A 96 -2.14 14.91 -10.40
C ILE A 96 -1.59 14.47 -11.77
N ASN A 97 -2.36 13.69 -12.51
CA ASN A 97 -2.06 13.17 -13.86
C ASN A 97 -2.11 14.28 -14.93
N ASP A 98 -1.37 15.35 -14.66
CA ASP A 98 -1.15 16.54 -15.48
C ASP A 98 0.27 17.03 -15.20
N GLU A 99 1.19 16.78 -16.13
CA GLU A 99 2.63 17.06 -16.00
C GLU A 99 2.96 18.54 -15.71
N LYS A 100 2.00 19.45 -15.90
CA LYS A 100 2.18 20.88 -15.59
C LYS A 100 2.01 21.19 -14.11
N GLN A 101 1.43 20.28 -13.33
CA GLN A 101 1.20 20.49 -11.91
C GLN A 101 2.35 19.92 -11.08
N ASN A 102 2.71 20.65 -10.03
CA ASN A 102 3.66 20.15 -9.04
C ASN A 102 3.07 18.94 -8.31
N THR A 103 3.93 18.14 -7.72
CA THR A 103 3.51 17.11 -6.75
C THR A 103 2.91 17.74 -5.50
N LEU A 104 2.18 16.96 -4.70
CA LEU A 104 1.50 17.41 -3.51
C LEU A 104 2.47 18.04 -2.50
N SER A 105 3.67 17.46 -2.33
CA SER A 105 4.67 18.03 -1.42
C SER A 105 5.14 19.43 -1.85
N ALA A 106 5.10 19.73 -3.16
CA ALA A 106 5.54 21.00 -3.75
C ALA A 106 4.39 21.92 -4.18
N TYR A 107 3.13 21.54 -3.96
CA TYR A 107 1.94 22.34 -4.32
C TYR A 107 1.95 23.70 -3.62
N THR A 108 2.17 23.70 -2.31
CA THR A 108 2.46 24.92 -1.53
C THR A 108 3.73 24.74 -0.69
N LYS A 109 4.22 25.82 -0.08
CA LYS A 109 5.41 25.79 0.80
C LYS A 109 5.20 25.01 2.10
N ASP A 110 3.95 24.69 2.46
CA ASP A 110 3.60 24.02 3.72
C ASP A 110 3.15 22.58 3.44
N LYS A 111 4.11 21.66 3.54
CA LYS A 111 3.91 20.23 3.24
C LYS A 111 2.89 19.58 4.18
N ASP A 112 2.91 19.92 5.46
CA ASP A 112 1.99 19.36 6.46
C ASP A 112 0.55 19.81 6.16
N LYS A 113 0.38 21.08 5.77
CA LYS A 113 -0.91 21.60 5.32
C LYS A 113 -1.37 20.95 4.02
N ASN A 114 -0.47 20.73 3.05
CA ASN A 114 -0.81 20.03 1.81
C ASN A 114 -1.29 18.60 2.10
N TRP A 115 -0.59 17.87 2.98
CA TRP A 115 -1.00 16.53 3.40
C TRP A 115 -2.38 16.54 4.04
N LYS A 116 -2.61 17.43 5.01
CA LYS A 116 -3.91 17.53 5.68
C LYS A 116 -5.03 17.84 4.69
N TYR A 117 -4.79 18.78 3.78
CA TYR A 117 -5.76 19.15 2.75
C TYR A 117 -6.11 17.99 1.82
N PHE A 118 -5.10 17.23 1.38
CA PHE A 118 -5.27 16.03 0.58
C PHE A 118 -6.01 14.92 1.34
N LEU A 119 -5.60 14.61 2.56
CA LEU A 119 -6.24 13.62 3.43
C LEU A 119 -7.74 13.93 3.62
N ASP A 120 -8.06 15.16 4.01
CA ASP A 120 -9.43 15.60 4.31
C ASP A 120 -10.33 15.64 3.06
N ASN A 121 -9.77 15.87 1.88
CA ASN A 121 -10.55 16.08 0.66
C ASN A 121 -10.52 14.93 -0.35
N TYR A 122 -9.51 14.05 -0.32
CA TYR A 122 -9.40 12.92 -1.22
C TYR A 122 -9.65 11.59 -0.51
N ILE A 123 -8.84 11.28 0.50
CA ILE A 123 -8.83 9.97 1.15
C ILE A 123 -10.06 9.78 2.04
N ILE A 124 -10.35 10.74 2.93
CA ILE A 124 -11.48 10.65 3.87
C ILE A 124 -12.83 10.76 3.14
N LYS A 125 -12.88 11.50 2.03
CA LYS A 125 -14.09 11.58 1.17
C LYS A 125 -14.20 10.42 0.19
N GLU A 126 -13.23 9.51 0.20
CA GLU A 126 -13.19 8.34 -0.67
C GLU A 126 -13.34 8.69 -2.15
N CYS A 127 -12.70 9.78 -2.59
CA CYS A 127 -12.78 10.27 -3.97
C CYS A 127 -12.30 9.23 -4.98
N PHE A 128 -11.52 8.24 -4.55
CA PHE A 128 -11.12 7.09 -5.34
C PHE A 128 -12.30 6.16 -5.74
N TYR A 129 -13.52 6.33 -5.21
CA TYR A 129 -14.73 5.66 -5.74
C TYR A 129 -15.47 6.47 -6.81
N ILE A 130 -15.06 7.72 -7.06
CA ILE A 130 -15.72 8.58 -8.05
C ILE A 130 -15.28 8.16 -9.44
N ASP A 131 -16.25 7.88 -10.31
CA ASP A 131 -16.07 7.52 -11.71
C ASP A 131 -16.47 8.69 -12.60
N ASP A 132 -15.58 9.68 -12.69
CA ASP A 132 -15.78 10.88 -13.50
C ASP A 132 -14.48 11.23 -14.23
N PHE A 133 -14.56 11.62 -15.50
CA PHE A 133 -13.39 11.99 -16.28
C PHE A 133 -13.36 13.51 -16.44
N CYS A 134 -12.60 14.17 -15.57
CA CYS A 134 -12.48 15.62 -15.56
C CYS A 134 -11.02 16.07 -15.35
N ILE A 135 -10.74 17.32 -15.75
CA ILE A 135 -9.44 17.95 -15.53
C ILE A 135 -9.34 18.28 -14.04
N ALA A 136 -8.35 17.70 -13.38
CA ALA A 136 -8.12 17.91 -11.96
C ALA A 136 -7.12 19.02 -11.70
N SER A 137 -7.25 19.67 -10.54
CA SER A 137 -6.25 20.61 -10.02
C SER A 137 -6.20 20.55 -8.51
N TRP A 138 -5.03 20.76 -7.90
CA TRP A 138 -4.91 20.84 -6.44
C TRP A 138 -5.81 21.94 -5.84
N ASP A 139 -6.10 23.00 -6.59
CA ASP A 139 -6.99 24.08 -6.15
C ASP A 139 -8.48 23.71 -6.16
N ILE A 140 -8.86 22.63 -6.85
CA ILE A 140 -10.26 22.24 -7.09
C ILE A 140 -10.49 20.80 -6.58
N PRO A 141 -10.66 20.58 -5.28
CA PRO A 141 -10.74 19.24 -4.71
C PRO A 141 -11.98 18.46 -5.16
N SER A 142 -13.03 19.15 -5.59
CA SER A 142 -14.23 18.52 -6.17
C SER A 142 -13.98 17.88 -7.54
N SER A 143 -12.84 18.16 -8.18
CA SER A 143 -12.43 17.51 -9.43
C SER A 143 -11.65 16.22 -9.21
N TRP A 144 -11.28 15.90 -7.97
CA TRP A 144 -10.41 14.77 -7.69
C TRP A 144 -11.15 13.43 -7.74
N ASN A 145 -10.54 12.44 -8.38
CA ASN A 145 -11.09 11.10 -8.52
C ASN A 145 -10.00 10.06 -8.84
N LYS A 146 -10.40 8.78 -8.97
CA LYS A 146 -9.49 7.64 -9.18
C LYS A 146 -8.59 7.74 -10.42
N TYR A 147 -8.98 8.53 -11.42
CA TYR A 147 -8.24 8.65 -12.68
C TYR A 147 -7.22 9.77 -12.70
N ASN A 148 -7.24 10.69 -11.72
CA ASN A 148 -6.43 11.90 -11.80
C ASN A 148 -5.39 12.06 -10.72
N ILE A 149 -5.41 11.26 -9.66
CA ILE A 149 -4.39 11.28 -8.62
C ILE A 149 -3.72 9.92 -8.52
N ASN A 150 -2.40 9.94 -8.46
CA ASN A 150 -1.59 8.76 -8.21
C ASN A 150 -0.48 9.06 -7.20
N ALA A 151 0.22 8.01 -6.77
CA ALA A 151 1.35 8.09 -5.87
C ALA A 151 2.65 7.75 -6.60
N ILE A 152 3.77 8.27 -6.09
CA ILE A 152 5.10 7.97 -6.62
C ILE A 152 6.08 7.78 -5.47
N ILE A 153 6.98 6.81 -5.60
CA ILE A 153 8.09 6.64 -4.68
C ILE A 153 9.21 7.64 -5.02
N THR A 154 9.75 8.33 -4.01
CA THR A 154 10.85 9.28 -4.21
C THR A 154 12.20 8.55 -4.29
N PRO A 155 13.30 9.20 -4.75
CA PRO A 155 14.63 8.61 -4.66
C PRO A 155 15.04 8.22 -3.22
N LYS A 156 14.58 8.99 -2.22
CA LYS A 156 14.79 8.68 -0.80
C LYS A 156 13.98 7.44 -0.38
N GLY A 157 12.74 7.34 -0.83
CA GLY A 157 11.89 6.16 -0.65
C GLY A 157 12.50 4.90 -1.25
N THR A 158 12.95 4.96 -2.51
CA THR A 158 13.60 3.84 -3.20
C THR A 158 14.84 3.38 -2.44
N LYS A 159 15.67 4.32 -1.97
CA LYS A 159 16.85 3.99 -1.16
C LYS A 159 16.46 3.33 0.16
N TYR A 160 15.50 3.90 0.88
CA TYR A 160 14.97 3.34 2.13
C TYR A 160 14.44 1.92 1.94
N PHE A 161 13.65 1.69 0.89
CA PHE A 161 13.08 0.38 0.60
C PHE A 161 14.18 -0.66 0.35
N LYS A 162 15.08 -0.39 -0.60
CA LYS A 162 16.09 -1.35 -1.06
C LYS A 162 17.15 -1.65 0.00
N GLU A 163 17.58 -0.63 0.75
CA GLU A 163 18.70 -0.77 1.69
C GLU A 163 18.25 -1.14 3.11
N ILE A 164 17.01 -0.82 3.50
CA ILE A 164 16.55 -0.97 4.88
C ILE A 164 15.31 -1.85 4.96
N LEU A 165 14.19 -1.44 4.37
CA LEU A 165 12.91 -2.11 4.62
C LEU A 165 12.88 -3.52 4.05
N ALA A 166 13.20 -3.70 2.77
CA ALA A 166 13.07 -5.00 2.12
C ALA A 166 14.04 -6.08 2.64
N PRO A 167 15.32 -5.80 2.92
CA PRO A 167 16.20 -6.78 3.57
C PRO A 167 15.72 -7.18 4.96
N LYS A 168 15.26 -6.20 5.76
CA LYS A 168 14.71 -6.46 7.10
C LYS A 168 13.45 -7.30 7.02
N PHE A 169 12.52 -6.92 6.14
CA PHE A 169 11.25 -7.58 5.93
C PHE A 169 11.45 -9.03 5.48
N TYR A 170 12.29 -9.24 4.45
CA TYR A 170 12.62 -10.58 3.97
C TYR A 170 13.18 -11.46 5.09
N ASN A 171 14.20 -10.99 5.82
CA ASN A 171 14.78 -11.80 6.90
C ASN A 171 13.76 -12.18 7.98
N LYS A 172 12.79 -11.30 8.24
CA LYS A 172 11.74 -11.51 9.24
C LYS A 172 10.69 -12.55 8.82
N TYR A 173 10.29 -12.55 7.54
CA TYR A 173 9.14 -13.36 7.06
C TYR A 173 9.49 -14.45 6.03
N LYS A 174 10.75 -14.58 5.57
CA LYS A 174 11.19 -15.52 4.53
C LYS A 174 10.87 -17.00 4.80
N ASP A 175 10.75 -17.38 6.07
CA ASP A 175 10.54 -18.77 6.48
C ASP A 175 9.05 -19.09 6.66
N LEU A 176 8.16 -18.11 6.44
CA LEU A 176 6.71 -18.27 6.60
C LEU A 176 6.03 -18.81 5.34
N GLU A 177 5.19 -19.80 5.56
CA GLU A 177 4.17 -20.26 4.62
C GLU A 177 2.82 -20.38 5.34
N VAL A 178 1.75 -20.31 4.57
CA VAL A 178 0.40 -20.55 5.05
C VAL A 178 -0.25 -21.69 4.28
N GLU A 179 -0.90 -22.60 5.00
CA GLU A 179 -1.70 -23.67 4.42
C GLU A 179 -3.17 -23.24 4.42
N ILE A 180 -3.80 -23.26 3.25
CA ILE A 180 -5.17 -22.79 3.01
C ILE A 180 -5.95 -23.90 2.27
N ASP A 181 -7.20 -24.16 2.67
CA ASP A 181 -8.04 -25.12 1.96
C ASP A 181 -8.63 -24.58 0.64
N ASP A 182 -9.41 -25.40 -0.06
CA ASP A 182 -10.08 -25.06 -1.31
C ASP A 182 -11.26 -24.09 -1.16
N LYS A 183 -11.57 -23.67 0.08
CA LYS A 183 -12.61 -22.71 0.42
C LYS A 183 -12.05 -21.40 0.97
N GLY A 184 -10.72 -21.24 0.95
CA GLY A 184 -10.05 -20.04 1.47
C GLY A 184 -9.85 -20.01 2.99
N ASN A 185 -10.13 -21.11 3.71
CA ASN A 185 -9.91 -21.14 5.14
C ASN A 185 -8.43 -21.36 5.46
N ILE A 186 -7.89 -20.53 6.34
CA ILE A 186 -6.53 -20.68 6.87
C ILE A 186 -6.49 -21.91 7.80
N ILE A 187 -5.75 -22.95 7.41
CA ILE A 187 -5.59 -24.19 8.17
C ILE A 187 -4.52 -24.05 9.23
N ARG A 188 -3.34 -23.57 8.84
CA ARG A 188 -2.22 -23.31 9.75
C ARG A 188 -1.12 -22.48 9.09
N TRP A 189 -0.29 -21.91 9.94
CA TRP A 189 1.00 -21.34 9.57
C TRP A 189 2.12 -22.37 9.70
N ILE A 190 3.12 -22.26 8.83
CA ILE A 190 4.32 -23.09 8.79
C ILE A 190 5.51 -22.13 8.86
N GLY A 191 6.51 -22.46 9.68
CA GLY A 191 7.66 -21.60 9.95
C GLY A 191 7.44 -20.65 11.12
N GLU A 192 8.37 -19.70 11.29
CA GLU A 192 8.37 -18.74 12.39
C GLU A 192 8.71 -17.33 11.90
N ILE A 193 8.26 -16.31 12.65
CA ILE A 193 8.69 -14.93 12.42
C ILE A 193 10.05 -14.74 13.09
N ASN A 194 11.08 -14.39 12.31
CA ASN A 194 12.41 -14.12 12.84
C ASN A 194 12.44 -12.71 13.46
N ARG A 195 12.51 -12.62 14.81
CA ARG A 195 12.54 -11.36 15.56
C ARG A 195 13.94 -10.95 16.00
#